data_AF-A0A6G3XLU7-F1
#
_entry.id   AF-A0A6G3XLU7-F1
#
_cell.length_a   1.000
_cell.length_b   1.000
_cell.length_c   1.000
_cell.angle_alpha   90.00
_cell.angle_beta   90.00
_cell.angle_gamma   90.00
#
_symmetry.space_group_name_H-M   'P 1'
#
loop_
_entity.id
_entity.type
_entity.pdbx_description
1 polymer ?
#
loop_
_entity_poly.entity_id
_entity_poly.type
_entity_poly.pdbx_seq_one_letter_code
_entity_poly.pdbx_strand_id
1 'polypeptide(L)'
;REARRQVLTGALSMVRLRTGRPGLIPSPEEAAAYDFSPMEREFVDGWLANVIHGTADEVRGGLDDLAKRTGADELMITANAHGGEARLRSYELIADAYGLPNAS
;
A
#
# COMPACT_ATOMS: atom_id res chain seq x y z
N ARG A 1 -12.08 3.73 -4.51
CA ARG A 1 -11.63 5.08 -4.97
C ARG A 1 -10.47 5.57 -4.13
N GLU A 2 -10.58 5.60 -2.80
CA GLU A 2 -9.49 6.05 -1.92
C GLU A 2 -8.28 5.09 -1.88
N ALA A 3 -8.49 3.77 -1.75
CA ALA A 3 -7.40 2.79 -1.76
C ALA A 3 -6.46 2.94 -2.97
N ARG A 4 -7.01 3.12 -4.17
CA ARG A 4 -6.24 3.35 -5.40
C ARG A 4 -5.40 4.64 -5.34
N ARG A 5 -5.90 5.71 -4.71
CA ARG A 5 -5.14 6.97 -4.57
C ARG A 5 -3.95 6.79 -3.63
N GLN A 6 -4.14 6.11 -2.50
CA GLN A 6 -3.07 5.83 -1.55
C GLN A 6 -2.00 4.91 -2.15
N VAL A 7 -2.42 3.93 -2.93
CA VAL A 7 -1.52 3.04 -3.67
C VAL A 7 -0.64 3.82 -4.66
N LEU A 8 -1.19 4.80 -5.38
CA LEU A 8 -0.42 5.66 -6.29
C LEU A 8 0.59 6.54 -5.55
N THR A 9 0.24 7.02 -4.36
CA THR A 9 1.18 7.73 -3.48
C THR A 9 2.40 6.86 -3.14
N GLY A 10 2.17 5.61 -2.72
CA GLY A 10 3.25 4.65 -2.46
C GLY A 10 4.09 4.36 -3.70
N ALA A 11 3.43 4.16 -4.84
CA ALA A 11 4.09 3.91 -6.12
C ALA A 11 5.01 5.06 -6.54
N LEU A 12 4.55 6.32 -6.46
CA LEU A 12 5.37 7.48 -6.78
C LEU A 12 6.55 7.64 -5.80
N SER A 13 6.35 7.34 -4.51
CA SER A 13 7.43 7.31 -3.53
C SER A 13 8.52 6.29 -3.91
N MET A 14 8.12 5.13 -4.40
CA MET A 14 9.06 4.08 -4.85
C MET A 14 9.79 4.46 -6.14
N VAL A 15 9.12 5.11 -7.10
CA VAL A 15 9.76 5.67 -8.30
C VAL A 15 10.83 6.71 -7.93
N ARG A 16 10.49 7.63 -7.01
CA ARG A 16 11.43 8.63 -6.48
C ARG A 16 12.63 7.98 -5.82
N LEU A 17 12.43 6.95 -5.00
CA LEU A 17 13.50 6.18 -4.37
C LEU A 17 14.41 5.51 -5.43
N ARG A 18 13.83 4.81 -6.41
CA ARG A 18 14.57 4.10 -7.47
C ARG A 18 15.38 5.05 -8.37
N THR A 19 14.89 6.27 -8.56
CA THR A 19 15.54 7.29 -9.40
C THR A 19 16.47 8.22 -8.62
N GLY A 20 16.82 7.88 -7.37
CA GLY A 20 17.79 8.63 -6.57
C GLY A 20 17.30 9.98 -6.06
N ARG A 21 15.98 10.18 -5.98
CA ARG A 21 15.33 11.42 -5.51
C ARG A 21 14.41 11.14 -4.32
N PRO A 22 14.89 10.50 -3.24
CA PRO A 22 14.05 10.20 -2.08
C PRO A 22 13.54 11.51 -1.47
N GLY A 23 12.34 11.46 -0.91
CA GLY A 23 11.69 12.63 -0.32
C GLY A 23 10.46 12.22 0.48
N LEU A 24 9.65 13.21 0.86
CA LEU A 24 8.38 12.96 1.54
C LEU A 24 7.43 12.14 0.66
N ILE A 25 6.59 11.35 1.33
CA ILE A 25 5.51 10.60 0.69
C ILE A 25 4.60 11.61 -0.03
N PRO A 26 4.45 11.50 -1.37
CA PRO A 26 3.71 12.48 -2.15
C PRO A 26 2.23 12.49 -1.77
N SER A 27 1.59 13.65 -1.96
CA SER A 27 0.15 13.73 -1.72
C SER A 27 -0.63 12.89 -2.76
N PRO A 28 -1.88 12.47 -2.44
CA PRO A 28 -2.73 11.79 -3.41
C PRO A 28 -3.03 12.60 -4.69
N GLU A 29 -2.92 13.93 -4.62
CA GLU A 29 -3.10 14.84 -5.74
C GLU A 29 -1.84 14.92 -6.60
N GLU A 30 -0.67 15.03 -5.98
CA GLU A 30 0.63 14.97 -6.67
C GLU A 30 0.80 13.65 -7.41
N ALA A 31 0.46 12.53 -6.75
CA ALA A 31 0.58 11.20 -7.34
C ALA A 31 -0.39 10.98 -8.52
N ALA A 32 -1.59 11.58 -8.46
CA ALA A 32 -2.57 11.49 -9.54
C ALA A 32 -2.21 12.37 -10.74
N ALA A 33 -1.54 13.51 -10.51
CA ALA A 33 -1.09 14.43 -11.56
C ALA A 33 0.27 14.04 -12.17
N TYR A 34 0.94 13.02 -11.63
CA TYR A 34 2.26 12.63 -12.10
C TYR A 34 2.20 11.77 -13.38
N ASP A 35 2.82 12.28 -14.45
CA ASP A 35 2.97 11.54 -15.70
C ASP A 35 4.15 10.57 -15.63
N PHE A 36 3.86 9.33 -15.23
CA PHE A 36 4.84 8.25 -15.27
C PHE A 36 5.35 8.02 -16.69
N SER A 37 6.66 7.87 -16.89
CA SER A 37 7.22 7.37 -18.16
C SER A 37 6.84 5.90 -18.37
N PRO A 38 6.94 5.34 -19.60
CA PRO A 38 6.67 3.92 -19.83
C PRO A 38 7.48 2.97 -18.94
N MET A 39 8.76 3.28 -18.71
CA MET A 39 9.63 2.49 -17.83
C MET A 39 9.25 2.60 -16.36
N GLU A 40 8.81 3.78 -15.91
CA GLU A 40 8.30 3.94 -14.54
C GLU A 40 6.95 3.23 -14.35
N ARG A 41 6.08 3.22 -15.38
CA ARG A 41 4.83 2.44 -15.34
C ARG A 41 5.10 0.95 -15.19
N GLU A 42 6.01 0.39 -15.98
CA GLU A 42 6.38 -1.02 -15.87
C GLU A 42 6.93 -1.37 -14.47
N PHE A 43 7.79 -0.51 -13.92
CA PHE A 43 8.26 -0.67 -12.55
C PHE A 43 7.12 -0.59 -11.52
N VAL A 44 6.23 0.39 -11.65
CA VAL A 44 5.08 0.57 -10.76
C VAL A 44 4.17 -0.65 -10.84
N ASP A 45 3.85 -1.14 -12.03
CA ASP A 45 2.99 -2.32 -12.21
C ASP A 45 3.61 -3.56 -11.54
N GLY A 46 4.92 -3.78 -11.71
CA GLY A 46 5.64 -4.87 -11.04
C GLY A 46 5.69 -4.72 -9.52
N TRP A 47 5.84 -3.49 -9.02
CA TRP A 47 5.78 -3.22 -7.57
C TRP A 47 4.37 -3.44 -7.02
N LEU A 48 3.35 -2.91 -7.70
CA LEU A 48 1.94 -3.02 -7.33
C LEU A 48 1.43 -4.46 -7.36
N ALA A 49 1.97 -5.31 -8.21
CA ALA A 49 1.67 -6.75 -8.20
C ALA A 49 2.00 -7.42 -6.86
N ASN A 50 2.87 -6.82 -6.04
CA ASN A 50 3.23 -7.29 -4.70
C ASN A 50 2.52 -6.51 -3.58
N VAL A 51 1.65 -5.55 -3.92
CA VAL A 51 0.89 -4.74 -2.96
C VAL A 51 -0.56 -5.21 -2.93
N ILE A 52 -0.99 -5.71 -1.79
CA ILE A 52 -2.39 -6.06 -1.56
C ILE A 52 -3.16 -4.78 -1.22
N HIS A 53 -4.21 -4.46 -1.98
CA HIS A 53 -5.02 -3.27 -1.77
C HIS A 53 -6.48 -3.52 -2.14
N GLY A 54 -7.42 -2.81 -1.50
CA GLY A 54 -8.85 -2.94 -1.81
C GLY A 54 -9.73 -2.56 -0.62
N THR A 55 -10.88 -3.20 -0.53
CA THR A 55 -11.71 -3.26 0.67
C THR A 55 -11.05 -4.12 1.76
N ALA A 56 -11.54 -4.02 2.99
CA ALA A 56 -10.99 -4.79 4.11
C ALA A 56 -11.03 -6.31 3.85
N ASP A 57 -12.12 -6.82 3.27
CA ASP A 57 -12.26 -8.23 2.93
C ASP A 57 -11.30 -8.68 1.81
N GLU A 58 -11.10 -7.86 0.77
CA GLU A 58 -10.12 -8.13 -0.29
C GLU A 58 -8.69 -8.15 0.27
N VAL A 59 -8.36 -7.22 1.17
CA VAL A 59 -7.05 -7.17 1.82
C VAL A 59 -6.82 -8.39 2.71
N ARG A 60 -7.81 -8.78 3.52
CA ARG A 60 -7.75 -10.01 4.32
C ARG A 60 -7.51 -11.23 3.44
N GLY A 61 -8.30 -11.39 2.37
CA GLY A 61 -8.13 -12.52 1.44
C GLY A 61 -6.73 -12.57 0.82
N GLY A 62 -6.21 -11.43 0.38
CA GLY A 62 -4.85 -11.36 -0.17
C GLY A 62 -3.75 -11.70 0.85
N LEU A 63 -3.91 -11.27 2.10
CA LEU A 63 -2.97 -11.57 3.19
C LEU A 63 -3.01 -13.06 3.56
N ASP A 64 -4.21 -13.66 3.63
CA ASP A 64 -4.38 -15.10 3.89
C ASP A 64 -3.72 -15.93 2.79
N ASP A 65 -3.88 -15.53 1.53
CA ASP A 65 -3.25 -16.22 0.40
C ASP A 65 -1.73 -16.03 0.37
N LEU A 66 -1.24 -14.86 0.79
CA LEU A 66 0.20 -14.63 0.97
C LEU A 66 0.77 -15.58 2.05
N ALA A 67 0.13 -15.65 3.21
CA ALA A 67 0.55 -16.53 4.31
C ALA A 67 0.56 -18.01 3.89
N LYS A 68 -0.50 -18.49 3.21
CA LYS A 68 -0.57 -19.86 2.68
C LYS A 68 0.56 -20.17 1.71
N ARG A 69 0.88 -19.23 0.81
CA ARG A 69 1.91 -19.43 -0.22
C ARG A 69 3.33 -19.43 0.35
N THR A 70 3.60 -18.65 1.39
CA THR A 70 4.92 -18.54 2.00
C THR A 70 5.13 -19.52 3.16
N GLY A 71 4.04 -20.01 3.77
CA GLY A 71 4.09 -20.79 5.00
C GLY A 71 4.47 -19.97 6.24
N ALA A 72 4.31 -18.65 6.20
CA ALA A 72 4.66 -17.77 7.30
C ALA A 72 3.63 -17.85 8.44
N ASP A 73 4.11 -17.98 9.68
CA ASP A 73 3.28 -17.95 10.88
C ASP A 73 2.86 -16.52 11.28
N GLU A 74 3.61 -15.51 10.82
CA GLU A 74 3.39 -14.09 11.11
C GLU A 74 3.62 -13.22 9.86
N LEU A 75 2.86 -12.12 9.73
CA LEU A 75 3.02 -11.11 8.69
C LEU A 75 3.21 -9.73 9.31
N MET A 76 4.29 -9.04 8.93
CA MET A 76 4.47 -7.61 9.25
C MET A 76 3.86 -6.74 8.15
N ILE A 77 2.91 -5.90 8.52
CA ILE A 77 2.19 -5.03 7.56
C ILE A 77 2.78 -3.62 7.62
N THR A 78 3.11 -3.07 6.45
CA THR A 78 3.51 -1.67 6.31
C THR A 78 2.55 -0.94 5.36
N ALA A 79 1.94 0.14 5.82
CA ALA A 79 1.05 0.97 5.01
C ALA A 79 1.73 2.29 4.60
N ASN A 80 2.08 2.39 3.31
CA ASN A 80 2.60 3.59 2.68
C ASN A 80 1.45 4.50 2.24
N ALA A 81 0.80 5.15 3.22
CA ALA A 81 -0.25 6.14 3.00
C ALA A 81 0.27 7.57 3.23
N HIS A 82 -0.35 8.55 2.57
CA HIS A 82 -0.09 9.96 2.82
C HIS A 82 -0.77 10.39 4.14
N GLY A 83 0.04 10.71 5.15
CA GLY A 83 -0.43 11.17 6.46
C GLY A 83 -0.67 10.04 7.47
N GLY A 84 -0.61 10.40 8.76
CA GLY A 84 -0.76 9.46 9.87
C GLY A 84 -2.16 8.86 9.99
N GLU A 85 -3.20 9.67 9.77
CA GLU A 85 -4.60 9.23 9.92
C GLU A 85 -4.98 8.15 8.91
N ALA A 86 -4.59 8.30 7.64
CA ALA A 86 -4.84 7.30 6.60
C ALA A 86 -4.13 5.97 6.91
N ARG A 87 -2.92 6.03 7.46
CA ARG A 87 -2.17 4.85 7.91
C ARG A 87 -2.87 4.16 9.08
N LEU A 88 -3.26 4.93 10.10
CA LEU A 88 -3.96 4.39 11.27
C LEU A 88 -5.28 3.73 10.85
N ARG A 89 -6.08 4.42 10.04
CA ARG A 89 -7.35 3.90 9.53
C ARG A 89 -7.17 2.61 8.73
N SER A 90 -6.11 2.50 7.94
CA SER A 90 -5.80 1.26 7.21
C SER A 90 -5.51 0.10 8.16
N TYR A 91 -4.79 0.34 9.26
CA TYR A 91 -4.50 -0.70 10.24
C TYR A 91 -5.74 -1.09 11.05
N GLU A 92 -6.59 -0.14 11.44
CA GLU A 92 -7.88 -0.41 12.09
C GLU A 92 -8.75 -1.33 11.23
N LEU A 93 -8.89 -1.02 9.93
CA LEU A 93 -9.70 -1.83 9.02
C LEU A 93 -9.18 -3.26 8.86
N ILE A 94 -7.85 -3.45 8.89
CA ILE A 94 -7.24 -4.78 8.84
C ILE A 94 -7.47 -5.49 10.18
N ALA A 95 -7.25 -4.82 11.31
CA ALA A 95 -7.48 -5.38 12.63
C ALA A 95 -8.94 -5.84 12.81
N ASP A 96 -9.91 -4.99 12.43
CA ASP A 96 -11.33 -5.32 12.43
C ASP A 96 -11.64 -6.54 11.56
N ALA A 97 -11.06 -6.62 10.36
CA ALA A 97 -11.27 -7.75 9.45
C ALA A 97 -10.77 -9.10 10.00
N TYR A 98 -9.75 -9.07 10.86
CA TYR A 98 -9.20 -10.24 11.56
C TYR A 98 -9.77 -10.43 12.98
N GLY A 99 -10.66 -9.54 13.44
CA GLY A 99 -11.19 -9.58 14.81
C GLY A 99 -10.12 -9.38 15.88
N LEU A 100 -9.04 -8.66 15.56
CA LEU A 100 -7.97 -8.35 16.50
C LEU A 100 -8.44 -7.31 17.53
N PRO A 101 -7.92 -7.36 18.77
CA PRO A 101 -8.24 -6.36 19.77
C PRO A 101 -7.80 -4.97 19.30
N ASN A 102 -8.68 -3.99 19.43
CA ASN A 102 -8.35 -2.60 19.17
C ASN A 102 -7.27 -2.14 20.15
N ALA A 103 -6.22 -1.50 19.64
CA ALA A 103 -5.26 -0.80 20.48
C ALA A 103 -5.99 0.33 21.21
N SER A 104 -6.22 0.15 22.51
CA SER A 104 -6.86 1.12 23.40
C SER A 104 -5.93 2.29 23.72
#